data_AF-A0A9D1W6W3-F1
#
_entry.id   AF-A0A9D1W6W3-F1
#
_cell.length_a   1.000
_cell.length_b   1.000
_cell.length_c   1.000
_cell.angle_alpha   90.00
_cell.angle_beta   90.00
_cell.angle_gamma   90.00
#
_symmetry.space_group_name_H-M   'P 1'
#
loop_
_entity.id
_entity.type
_entity.pdbx_description
1 polymer ?
#
loop_
_entity_poly.entity_id
_entity_poly.type
_entity_poly.pdbx_seq_one_letter_code
_entity_poly.pdbx_strand_id
1 'polypeptide(L)'
;MFFYENGSRGRDVLTDFLGDAELKSIMSDGYNAYVFIGNELNSGRFKDTVHQVCMSHAKNKFVKASNQGSEPNAERFSKILKEFFMRERKYDDAGLTSQERLRERQSLETKELLIELRSLLDSEQSKDSEFRSQYYREALNYLNRFWKEIFAYLDDGELPIDNNLAERTIRKLTTQRNNSLHYGSDAGAEMAATYHSVIGTVKLHGSSIWNFIGTFFKNIFNGCRDYVNMVPDKITLATSQC
;
A
#
# COMPACT_ATOMS: atom_id res chain seq x y z
N MET A 1 -1.88 -5.33 -4.08
CA MET A 1 -2.98 -6.31 -3.99
C MET A 1 -2.48 -7.63 -4.58
N PHE A 2 -2.71 -8.78 -3.95
CA PHE A 2 -2.28 -10.07 -4.51
C PHE A 2 -3.49 -10.73 -5.17
N PHE A 3 -3.53 -10.73 -6.50
CA PHE A 3 -4.55 -11.44 -7.27
C PHE A 3 -4.00 -12.72 -7.85
N TYR A 4 -4.77 -13.80 -7.69
CA TYR A 4 -4.49 -15.11 -8.26
C TYR A 4 -5.75 -15.56 -8.97
N GLU A 5 -5.71 -15.59 -10.28
CA GLU A 5 -6.84 -16.00 -11.11
C GLU A 5 -6.32 -16.94 -12.20
N ASN A 6 -7.03 -18.05 -12.42
CA ASN A 6 -6.70 -19.07 -13.41
C ASN A 6 -5.24 -19.60 -13.34
N GLY A 7 -4.67 -19.69 -12.14
CA GLY A 7 -3.30 -20.20 -11.96
C GLY A 7 -2.19 -19.16 -12.19
N SER A 8 -2.53 -17.90 -12.50
CA SER A 8 -1.57 -16.85 -12.83
C SER A 8 -1.55 -15.73 -11.78
N ARG A 9 -0.39 -15.10 -11.65
CA ARG A 9 -0.16 -13.82 -10.92
C ARG A 9 0.45 -12.77 -11.85
N GLY A 10 0.38 -13.05 -13.14
CA GLY A 10 0.99 -12.24 -14.18
C GLY A 10 0.26 -10.91 -14.34
N ARG A 11 0.81 -10.11 -15.23
CA ARG A 11 0.28 -8.84 -15.67
C ARG A 11 -1.23 -8.89 -16.00
N ASP A 12 -1.66 -9.93 -16.71
CA ASP A 12 -3.01 -10.01 -17.29
C ASP A 12 -4.09 -10.04 -16.20
N VAL A 13 -3.84 -10.76 -15.11
CA VAL A 13 -4.75 -10.78 -13.95
C VAL A 13 -4.89 -9.39 -13.32
N LEU A 14 -3.81 -8.60 -13.31
CA LEU A 14 -3.86 -7.24 -12.80
C LEU A 14 -4.65 -6.31 -13.74
N THR A 15 -4.41 -6.41 -15.04
CA THR A 15 -5.09 -5.57 -16.03
C THR A 15 -6.58 -5.87 -16.12
N ASP A 16 -6.97 -7.14 -15.96
CA ASP A 16 -8.37 -7.55 -15.96
C ASP A 16 -9.09 -7.06 -14.70
N PHE A 17 -8.45 -7.20 -13.53
CA PHE A 17 -9.02 -6.71 -12.27
C PHE A 17 -9.22 -5.19 -12.26
N LEU A 18 -8.22 -4.44 -12.72
CA LEU A 18 -8.32 -2.97 -12.80
C LEU A 18 -9.34 -2.51 -13.84
N GLY A 19 -9.66 -3.38 -14.82
CA GLY A 19 -10.69 -3.13 -15.82
C GLY A 19 -10.45 -1.84 -16.59
N ASP A 20 -11.50 -1.02 -16.66
CA ASP A 20 -11.51 0.31 -17.30
C ASP A 20 -11.40 1.46 -16.29
N ALA A 21 -10.91 1.19 -15.07
CA ALA A 21 -10.79 2.22 -14.05
C ALA A 21 -9.77 3.29 -14.44
N GLU A 22 -10.20 4.55 -14.42
CA GLU A 22 -9.32 5.71 -14.57
C GLU A 22 -8.63 5.99 -13.24
N LEU A 23 -7.37 5.57 -13.13
CA LEU A 23 -6.60 5.67 -11.89
C LEU A 23 -5.54 6.74 -12.01
N LYS A 24 -5.59 7.73 -11.12
CA LYS A 24 -4.54 8.74 -10.97
C LYS A 24 -3.22 8.12 -10.53
N SER A 25 -3.24 7.24 -9.53
CA SER A 25 -2.06 6.50 -9.10
C SER A 25 -2.39 5.11 -8.55
N ILE A 26 -1.39 4.23 -8.58
CA ILE A 26 -1.41 2.91 -7.92
C ILE A 26 -0.15 2.79 -7.08
N MET A 27 -0.29 2.39 -5.81
CA MET A 27 0.84 2.09 -4.95
C MET A 27 1.05 0.58 -4.78
N SER A 28 2.28 0.11 -4.97
CA SER A 28 2.69 -1.28 -4.70
C SER A 28 3.83 -1.39 -3.69
N ASP A 29 4.14 -2.62 -3.30
CA ASP A 29 5.31 -3.02 -2.49
C ASP A 29 6.57 -3.22 -3.33
N GLY A 30 6.59 -2.74 -4.57
CA GLY A 30 7.66 -3.00 -5.53
C GLY A 30 7.58 -4.38 -6.19
N TYR A 31 6.41 -5.04 -6.17
CA TYR A 31 6.23 -6.28 -6.92
C TYR A 31 6.37 -6.06 -8.44
N ASN A 32 7.19 -6.89 -9.09
CA ASN A 32 7.57 -6.74 -10.50
C ASN A 32 6.38 -6.70 -11.46
N ALA A 33 5.28 -7.37 -11.13
CA ALA A 33 4.09 -7.39 -11.97
C ALA A 33 3.44 -6.01 -12.13
N TYR A 34 3.79 -5.01 -11.32
CA TYR A 34 3.27 -3.64 -11.41
C TYR A 34 4.17 -2.70 -12.24
N VAL A 35 5.39 -3.10 -12.60
CA VAL A 35 6.40 -2.25 -13.27
C VAL A 35 5.97 -1.77 -14.67
N PHE A 36 4.86 -2.31 -15.19
CA PHE A 36 4.30 -1.87 -16.44
C PHE A 36 3.44 -0.62 -16.38
N ILE A 37 2.97 -0.25 -15.19
CA ILE A 37 2.10 0.92 -14.98
C ILE A 37 2.94 2.17 -15.21
N GLY A 38 2.43 3.14 -15.98
CA GLY A 38 3.19 4.32 -16.39
C GLY A 38 4.29 4.04 -17.43
N ASN A 39 4.40 2.82 -17.95
CA ASN A 39 5.34 2.47 -19.02
C ASN A 39 4.60 2.35 -20.35
N GLU A 40 4.78 3.36 -21.21
CA GLU A 40 4.16 3.48 -22.54
C GLU A 40 4.43 2.27 -23.46
N LEU A 41 5.55 1.57 -23.28
CA LEU A 41 5.89 0.40 -24.08
C LEU A 41 5.00 -0.82 -23.78
N ASN A 42 4.28 -0.80 -22.67
CA ASN A 42 3.65 -1.99 -22.11
C ASN A 42 2.12 -1.90 -21.99
N SER A 43 1.53 -0.72 -21.73
CA SER A 43 0.07 -0.57 -21.71
C SER A 43 -0.37 0.84 -22.09
N GLY A 44 -1.12 0.98 -23.19
CA GLY A 44 -1.81 2.23 -23.52
C GLY A 44 -2.91 2.61 -22.52
N ARG A 45 -3.43 1.64 -21.74
CA ARG A 45 -4.55 1.85 -20.80
C ARG A 45 -4.14 2.53 -19.49
N PHE A 46 -2.91 2.33 -19.04
CA PHE A 46 -2.39 2.88 -17.77
C PHE A 46 -1.20 3.82 -17.99
N LYS A 47 -1.11 4.45 -19.17
CA LYS A 47 -0.03 5.37 -19.52
C LYS A 47 -0.01 6.61 -18.62
N ASP A 48 -1.20 7.10 -18.23
CA ASP A 48 -1.38 8.32 -17.44
C ASP A 48 -1.46 8.02 -15.93
N THR A 49 -1.40 6.75 -15.53
CA THR A 49 -1.43 6.33 -14.13
C THR A 49 -0.03 6.40 -13.51
N VAL A 50 0.12 7.14 -12.41
CA VAL A 50 1.38 7.20 -11.67
C VAL A 50 1.60 5.91 -10.89
N HIS A 51 2.70 5.20 -11.18
CA HIS A 51 3.12 4.07 -10.34
C HIS A 51 3.92 4.58 -9.14
N GLN A 52 3.39 4.33 -7.94
CA GLN A 52 4.06 4.58 -6.67
C GLN A 52 4.57 3.28 -6.06
N VAL A 53 5.70 3.36 -5.37
CA VAL A 53 6.21 2.28 -4.52
C VAL A 53 6.25 2.76 -3.08
N CYS A 54 5.61 2.02 -2.19
CA CYS A 54 5.46 2.39 -0.79
C CYS A 54 6.84 2.53 -0.11
N MET A 55 7.17 3.75 0.35
CA MET A 55 8.48 4.05 0.95
C MET A 55 8.75 3.26 2.23
N SER A 56 7.69 2.86 2.95
CA SER A 56 7.84 2.03 4.15
C SER A 56 8.52 0.69 3.84
N HIS A 57 8.33 0.11 2.65
CA HIS A 57 9.04 -1.11 2.24
C HIS A 57 10.53 -0.87 2.05
N ALA A 58 10.93 0.24 1.42
CA ALA A 58 12.34 0.61 1.26
C ALA A 58 13.00 0.80 2.62
N LYS A 59 12.39 1.60 3.51
CA LYS A 59 12.89 1.85 4.86
C LYS A 59 13.02 0.56 5.67
N ASN A 60 12.00 -0.30 5.65
CA ASN A 60 12.01 -1.56 6.41
C ASN A 60 13.10 -2.53 5.94
N LYS A 61 13.47 -2.52 4.64
CA LYS A 61 14.61 -3.30 4.14
C LYS A 61 15.92 -2.83 4.75
N PHE A 62 16.15 -1.52 4.87
CA PHE A 62 17.34 -0.99 5.54
C PHE A 62 17.33 -1.25 7.05
N VAL A 63 16.18 -1.17 7.72
CA VAL A 63 16.06 -1.58 9.14
C VAL A 63 16.42 -3.05 9.31
N LYS A 64 15.94 -3.92 8.42
CA LYS A 64 16.29 -5.35 8.44
C LYS A 64 17.78 -5.58 8.18
N ALA A 65 18.36 -4.88 7.22
CA ALA A 65 19.80 -4.94 6.93
C ALA A 65 20.66 -4.47 8.11
N SER A 66 20.23 -3.43 8.83
CA SER A 66 20.89 -2.96 10.06
C SER A 66 20.81 -4.02 11.17
N ASN A 67 19.61 -4.55 11.44
CA ASN A 67 19.37 -5.43 12.59
C ASN A 67 19.87 -6.86 12.39
N GLN A 68 19.75 -7.40 11.17
CA GLN A 68 20.06 -8.80 10.86
C GLN A 68 21.31 -8.96 9.99
N GLY A 69 21.68 -7.93 9.23
CA GLY A 69 22.88 -7.91 8.41
C GLY A 69 24.09 -7.28 9.10
N SER A 70 23.91 -6.62 10.25
CA SER A 70 24.95 -5.90 10.99
C SER A 70 25.69 -4.85 10.15
N GLU A 71 24.94 -4.14 9.30
CA GLU A 71 25.49 -3.16 8.34
C GLU A 71 25.34 -1.73 8.86
N PRO A 72 26.42 -1.05 9.30
CA PRO A 72 26.32 0.26 9.94
C PRO A 72 25.70 1.33 9.03
N ASN A 73 26.00 1.28 7.74
CA ASN A 73 25.46 2.24 6.77
C ASN A 73 23.96 2.04 6.51
N ALA A 74 23.41 0.85 6.79
CA ALA A 74 21.97 0.61 6.68
C ALA A 74 21.17 1.46 7.68
N GLU A 75 21.73 1.70 8.87
CA GLU A 75 21.11 2.60 9.85
C GLU A 75 21.03 4.03 9.30
N ARG A 76 22.09 4.50 8.63
CA ARG A 76 22.14 5.83 8.00
C ARG A 76 21.05 5.99 6.94
N PHE A 77 20.87 5.02 6.04
CA PHE A 77 19.76 5.01 5.09
C PHE A 77 18.39 5.10 5.80
N SER A 78 18.19 4.29 6.84
CA SER A 78 16.92 4.26 7.56
C SER A 78 16.60 5.59 8.25
N LYS A 79 17.62 6.33 8.71
CA LYS A 79 17.50 7.67 9.31
C LYS A 79 17.12 8.71 8.28
N ILE A 80 17.78 8.74 7.12
CA ILE A 80 17.43 9.68 6.04
C ILE A 80 16.00 9.40 5.55
N LEU A 81 15.65 8.14 5.30
CA LEU A 81 14.28 7.74 4.92
C LEU A 81 13.24 8.12 5.98
N LYS A 82 13.61 8.06 7.28
CA LYS A 82 12.74 8.51 8.37
C LYS A 82 12.46 10.02 8.29
N GLU A 83 13.40 10.84 7.84
CA GLU A 83 13.20 12.28 7.75
C GLU A 83 12.08 12.64 6.76
N PHE A 84 11.98 11.96 5.62
CA PHE A 84 10.84 12.15 4.70
C PHE A 84 9.48 11.93 5.39
N PHE A 85 9.35 10.89 6.23
CA PHE A 85 8.14 10.68 7.03
C PHE A 85 7.91 11.76 8.09
N MET A 86 8.99 12.28 8.69
CA MET A 86 8.88 13.37 9.67
C MET A 86 8.38 14.65 9.00
N ARG A 87 8.80 14.92 7.76
CA ARG A 87 8.30 16.05 6.97
C ARG A 87 6.82 15.89 6.63
N GLU A 88 6.42 14.74 6.10
CA GLU A 88 5.01 14.47 5.79
C GLU A 88 4.11 14.63 7.03
N ARG A 89 4.56 14.15 8.19
CA ARG A 89 3.85 14.35 9.45
C ARG A 89 3.72 15.83 9.82
N LYS A 90 4.78 16.63 9.66
CA LYS A 90 4.70 18.08 9.89
C LYS A 90 3.67 18.74 8.99
N TYR A 91 3.54 18.28 7.74
CA TYR A 91 2.54 18.79 6.80
C TYR A 91 1.12 18.40 7.18
N ASP A 92 0.91 17.17 7.67
CA ASP A 92 -0.37 16.73 8.24
C ASP A 92 -0.73 17.54 9.49
N ASP A 93 0.20 17.70 10.43
CA ASP A 93 0.00 18.43 11.69
C ASP A 93 -0.29 19.92 11.46
N ALA A 94 0.29 20.51 10.41
CA ALA A 94 0.04 21.89 9.99
C ALA A 94 -1.24 22.05 9.14
N GLY A 95 -1.91 20.95 8.76
CA GLY A 95 -3.12 20.98 7.95
C GLY A 95 -2.90 21.52 6.53
N LEU A 96 -1.71 21.31 5.95
CA LEU A 96 -1.38 21.84 4.62
C LEU A 96 -2.32 21.27 3.54
N THR A 97 -2.78 22.15 2.65
CA THR A 97 -3.45 21.76 1.41
C THR A 97 -2.50 21.01 0.48
N SER A 98 -3.03 20.28 -0.51
CA SER A 98 -2.22 19.57 -1.51
C SER A 98 -1.25 20.51 -2.26
N GLN A 99 -1.66 21.75 -2.55
CA GLN A 99 -0.80 22.74 -3.22
C GLN A 99 0.32 23.25 -2.30
N GLU A 100 0.04 23.50 -1.02
CA GLU A 100 1.07 23.86 -0.03
C GLU A 100 2.05 22.72 0.21
N ARG A 101 1.53 21.50 0.36
CA ARG A 101 2.33 20.29 0.50
C ARG A 101 3.26 20.07 -0.68
N LEU A 102 2.77 20.26 -1.91
CA LEU A 102 3.60 20.18 -3.12
C LEU A 102 4.73 21.23 -3.09
N ARG A 103 4.43 22.48 -2.72
CA ARG A 103 5.46 23.52 -2.58
C ARG A 103 6.54 23.12 -1.57
N GLU A 104 6.14 22.62 -0.40
CA GLU A 104 7.05 22.15 0.64
C GLU A 104 7.87 20.91 0.23
N ARG A 105 7.28 19.99 -0.52
CA ARG A 105 7.98 18.84 -1.11
C ARG A 105 9.04 19.27 -2.13
N GLN A 106 8.87 20.44 -2.76
CA GLN A 106 9.82 21.01 -3.72
C GLN A 106 10.85 21.97 -3.10
N SER A 107 10.84 22.12 -1.77
CA SER A 107 11.79 22.94 -1.00
C SER A 107 13.25 22.52 -1.19
N LEU A 108 14.17 23.43 -0.85
CA LEU A 108 15.61 23.16 -0.90
C LEU A 108 15.98 22.01 0.05
N GLU A 109 15.40 22.00 1.24
CA GLU A 109 15.65 21.01 2.29
C GLU A 109 15.26 19.60 1.84
N THR A 110 14.12 19.44 1.14
CA THR A 110 13.72 18.14 0.61
C THR A 110 14.66 17.68 -0.52
N LYS A 111 15.13 18.62 -1.36
CA LYS A 111 16.09 18.33 -2.43
C LYS A 111 17.46 17.94 -1.86
N GLU A 112 17.93 18.60 -0.81
CA GLU A 112 19.17 18.25 -0.12
C GLU A 112 19.11 16.84 0.48
N LEU A 113 17.98 16.45 1.09
CA LEU A 113 17.78 15.08 1.59
C LEU A 113 17.82 14.04 0.46
N LEU A 114 17.21 14.33 -0.69
CA LEU A 114 17.27 13.46 -1.87
C LEU A 114 18.72 13.31 -2.38
N ILE A 115 19.46 14.42 -2.46
CA ILE A 115 20.86 14.42 -2.90
C ILE A 115 21.73 13.63 -1.92
N GLU A 116 21.56 13.82 -0.61
CA GLU A 116 22.27 13.04 0.41
C GLU A 116 21.99 11.56 0.25
N LEU A 117 20.71 11.18 0.15
CA LEU A 117 20.29 9.79 0.01
C LEU A 117 20.86 9.16 -1.27
N ARG A 118 20.80 9.88 -2.40
CA ARG A 118 21.29 9.38 -3.68
C ARG A 118 22.81 9.24 -3.67
N SER A 119 23.52 10.23 -3.16
CA SER A 119 24.98 10.20 -3.04
C SER A 119 25.45 9.04 -2.17
N LEU A 120 24.74 8.78 -1.05
CA LEU A 120 25.01 7.62 -0.20
C LEU A 120 24.74 6.30 -0.92
N LEU A 121 23.63 6.21 -1.67
CA LEU A 121 23.30 5.03 -2.47
C LEU A 121 24.39 4.72 -3.50
N ASP A 122 24.76 5.71 -4.31
CA ASP A 122 25.77 5.54 -5.35
C ASP A 122 27.13 5.16 -4.75
N SER A 123 27.52 5.81 -3.64
CA SER A 123 28.76 5.49 -2.92
C SER A 123 28.77 4.07 -2.32
N GLU A 124 27.63 3.54 -1.88
CA GLU A 124 27.56 2.18 -1.32
C GLU A 124 27.48 1.13 -2.43
N GLN A 125 26.88 1.45 -3.57
CA GLN A 125 26.84 0.57 -4.74
C GLN A 125 28.18 0.45 -5.46
N SER A 126 29.04 1.47 -5.39
CA SER A 126 30.38 1.42 -5.99
C SER A 126 31.39 0.61 -5.18
N LYS A 127 31.06 0.23 -3.94
CA LYS A 127 31.93 -0.57 -3.06
C LYS A 127 31.81 -2.05 -3.41
N ASP A 128 32.89 -2.79 -3.16
CA ASP A 128 32.87 -4.24 -3.33
C ASP A 128 31.77 -4.87 -2.47
N SER A 129 31.02 -5.78 -3.08
CA SER A 129 29.80 -6.38 -2.54
C SER A 129 30.05 -7.73 -1.87
N GLU A 130 31.26 -8.28 -1.99
CA GLU A 130 31.59 -9.66 -1.56
C GLU A 130 31.41 -9.86 -0.04
N PHE A 131 31.58 -8.80 0.75
CA PHE A 131 31.43 -8.84 2.22
C PHE A 131 30.13 -8.22 2.74
N ARG A 132 29.18 -7.88 1.84
CA ARG A 132 27.90 -7.30 2.24
C ARG A 132 26.86 -8.37 2.52
N SER A 133 26.10 -8.18 3.60
CA SER A 133 24.96 -9.03 3.92
C SER A 133 23.97 -9.06 2.75
N GLN A 134 23.30 -10.21 2.55
CA GLN A 134 22.26 -10.33 1.54
C GLN A 134 21.16 -9.27 1.72
N TYR A 135 20.74 -9.01 2.96
CA TYR A 135 19.72 -8.01 3.27
C TYR A 135 20.10 -6.60 2.82
N TYR A 136 21.39 -6.25 2.92
CA TYR A 136 21.85 -4.93 2.52
C TYR A 136 21.93 -4.79 1.00
N ARG A 137 22.45 -5.81 0.30
CA ARG A 137 22.42 -5.86 -1.18
C ARG A 137 20.98 -5.76 -1.71
N GLU A 138 20.04 -6.47 -1.10
CA GLU A 138 18.62 -6.37 -1.43
C GLU A 138 18.05 -4.97 -1.19
N ALA A 139 18.42 -4.32 -0.08
CA ALA A 139 17.95 -2.96 0.24
C ALA A 139 18.48 -1.91 -0.75
N LEU A 140 19.78 -1.95 -1.07
CA LEU A 140 20.40 -1.05 -2.05
C LEU A 140 19.78 -1.25 -3.45
N ASN A 141 19.68 -2.49 -3.90
CA ASN A 141 19.11 -2.81 -5.21
C ASN A 141 17.65 -2.38 -5.30
N TYR A 142 16.87 -2.60 -4.23
CA TYR A 142 15.47 -2.17 -4.19
C TYR A 142 15.33 -0.65 -4.27
N LEU A 143 16.09 0.10 -3.47
CA LEU A 143 16.05 1.56 -3.47
C LEU A 143 16.50 2.14 -4.82
N ASN A 144 17.56 1.59 -5.42
CA ASN A 144 18.04 2.05 -6.72
C ASN A 144 17.02 1.75 -7.83
N ARG A 145 16.46 0.53 -7.83
CA ARG A 145 15.52 0.09 -8.86
C ARG A 145 14.23 0.89 -8.86
N PHE A 146 13.66 1.14 -7.69
CA PHE A 146 12.37 1.80 -7.53
C PHE A 146 12.50 3.27 -7.16
N TRP A 147 13.65 3.89 -7.46
CA TRP A 147 13.93 5.27 -7.03
C TRP A 147 12.83 6.23 -7.48
N LYS A 148 12.45 6.18 -8.77
CA LYS A 148 11.43 7.06 -9.34
C LYS A 148 10.07 6.84 -8.67
N GLU A 149 9.66 5.59 -8.51
CA GLU A 149 8.34 5.23 -8.00
C GLU A 149 8.22 5.47 -6.48
N ILE A 150 9.31 5.30 -5.72
CA ILE A 150 9.36 5.62 -4.28
C ILE A 150 9.20 7.13 -4.06
N PHE A 151 9.79 7.95 -4.92
CA PHE A 151 9.79 9.41 -4.77
C PHE A 151 8.75 10.13 -5.63
N ALA A 152 7.93 9.42 -6.42
CA ALA A 152 6.87 9.98 -7.26
C ALA A 152 5.87 10.85 -6.47
N TYR A 153 5.69 10.59 -5.18
CA TYR A 153 4.82 11.41 -4.32
C TYR A 153 5.33 12.86 -4.16
N LEU A 154 6.62 13.13 -4.40
CA LEU A 154 7.17 14.48 -4.32
C LEU A 154 6.65 15.40 -5.42
N ASP A 155 6.16 14.83 -6.52
CA ASP A 155 5.70 15.58 -7.70
C ASP A 155 4.21 15.94 -7.64
N ASP A 156 3.46 15.43 -6.65
CA ASP A 156 2.04 15.72 -6.48
C ASP A 156 1.62 15.63 -5.01
N GLY A 157 1.13 16.75 -4.46
CA GLY A 157 0.74 16.90 -3.05
C GLY A 157 -0.41 16.00 -2.57
N GLU A 158 -1.20 15.42 -3.47
CA GLU A 158 -2.26 14.47 -3.12
C GLU A 158 -1.74 13.04 -2.95
N LEU A 159 -0.58 12.75 -3.52
CA LEU A 159 -0.02 11.40 -3.47
C LEU A 159 0.52 11.10 -2.06
N PRO A 160 0.17 9.94 -1.49
CA PRO A 160 0.68 9.52 -0.19
C PRO A 160 2.11 8.98 -0.29
N ILE A 161 2.89 9.09 0.78
CA ILE A 161 4.25 8.54 0.89
C ILE A 161 4.26 7.01 1.12
N ASP A 162 3.19 6.47 1.71
CA ASP A 162 3.04 5.04 2.02
C ASP A 162 1.58 4.58 1.96
N ASN A 163 1.39 3.26 2.02
CA ASN A 163 0.07 2.63 2.09
C ASN A 163 -0.15 1.89 3.43
N ASN A 164 0.48 2.37 4.50
CA ASN A 164 0.47 1.69 5.80
C ASN A 164 -0.95 1.54 6.36
N LEU A 165 -1.87 2.44 6.04
CA LEU A 165 -3.26 2.36 6.49
C LEU A 165 -3.96 1.12 5.90
N ALA A 166 -3.83 0.88 4.59
CA ALA A 166 -4.41 -0.30 3.96
C ALA A 166 -3.72 -1.57 4.45
N GLU A 167 -2.38 -1.56 4.57
CA GLU A 167 -1.60 -2.69 5.08
C GLU A 167 -1.99 -3.07 6.52
N ARG A 168 -2.21 -2.09 7.40
CA ARG A 168 -2.71 -2.34 8.77
C ARG A 168 -4.12 -2.92 8.78
N THR A 169 -4.97 -2.47 7.86
CA THR A 169 -6.35 -2.95 7.74
C THR A 169 -6.37 -4.43 7.36
N ILE A 170 -5.58 -4.83 6.37
CA ILE A 170 -5.50 -6.23 5.93
C ILE A 170 -4.71 -7.13 6.90
N ARG A 171 -3.87 -6.57 7.77
CA ARG A 171 -3.00 -7.35 8.69
C ARG A 171 -3.77 -8.38 9.52
N LYS A 172 -4.96 -8.03 10.02
CA LYS A 172 -5.81 -8.96 10.80
C LYS A 172 -6.16 -10.22 10.01
N LEU A 173 -6.54 -10.05 8.74
CA LEU A 173 -6.81 -11.14 7.82
C LEU A 173 -5.53 -11.97 7.57
N THR A 174 -4.40 -11.32 7.32
CA THR A 174 -3.13 -12.04 7.09
C THR A 174 -2.68 -12.87 8.30
N THR A 175 -2.88 -12.35 9.52
CA THR A 175 -2.58 -13.09 10.76
C THR A 175 -3.52 -14.27 10.92
N GLN A 176 -4.82 -14.09 10.69
CA GLN A 176 -5.78 -15.18 10.75
C GLN A 176 -5.46 -16.28 9.73
N ARG A 177 -5.15 -15.91 8.49
CA ARG A 177 -4.73 -16.84 7.44
C ARG A 177 -3.52 -17.67 7.86
N ASN A 178 -2.51 -17.03 8.46
CA ASN A 178 -1.33 -17.74 8.94
C ASN A 178 -1.67 -18.72 10.09
N ASN A 179 -2.65 -18.38 10.93
CA ASN A 179 -3.10 -19.25 12.03
C ASN A 179 -4.00 -20.40 11.57
N SER A 180 -4.82 -20.19 10.54
CA SER A 180 -5.70 -21.22 9.98
C SER A 180 -4.97 -22.20 9.04
N LEU A 181 -3.69 -21.96 8.75
CA LEU A 181 -2.82 -22.69 7.82
C LEU A 181 -3.28 -22.62 6.35
N HIS A 182 -4.50 -23.09 6.03
CA HIS A 182 -5.01 -23.16 4.66
C HIS A 182 -6.53 -22.97 4.59
N TYR A 183 -7.03 -22.58 3.42
CA TYR A 183 -8.44 -22.73 3.05
C TYR A 183 -8.63 -24.06 2.31
N GLY A 184 -9.72 -24.77 2.59
CA GLY A 184 -9.97 -26.10 2.02
C GLY A 184 -10.41 -26.11 0.56
N SER A 185 -10.75 -24.95 -0.01
CA SER A 185 -11.14 -24.77 -1.41
C SER A 185 -11.07 -23.29 -1.79
N ASP A 186 -11.02 -22.99 -3.10
CA ASP A 186 -11.08 -21.63 -3.63
C ASP A 186 -12.39 -20.93 -3.22
N ALA A 187 -13.52 -21.64 -3.31
CA ALA A 187 -14.82 -21.15 -2.82
C ALA A 187 -14.80 -20.81 -1.32
N GLY A 188 -14.09 -21.61 -0.51
CA GLY A 188 -13.90 -21.32 0.92
C GLY A 188 -13.06 -20.07 1.16
N ALA A 189 -12.02 -19.85 0.34
CA ALA A 189 -11.18 -18.65 0.40
C ALA A 189 -11.97 -17.40 -0.03
N GLU A 190 -12.78 -17.50 -1.10
CA GLU A 190 -13.64 -16.41 -1.59
C GLU A 190 -14.70 -16.01 -0.56
N MET A 191 -15.36 -16.99 0.06
CA MET A 191 -16.32 -16.75 1.14
C MET A 191 -15.65 -16.05 2.33
N ALA A 192 -14.46 -16.52 2.75
CA ALA A 192 -13.71 -15.87 3.82
C ALA A 192 -13.36 -14.42 3.48
N ALA A 193 -12.85 -14.17 2.26
CA ALA A 193 -12.55 -12.82 1.78
C ALA A 193 -13.80 -11.92 1.81
N THR A 194 -14.95 -12.43 1.37
CA THR A 194 -16.22 -11.70 1.37
C THR A 194 -16.64 -11.28 2.78
N TYR A 195 -16.66 -12.21 3.74
CA TYR A 195 -17.01 -11.89 5.13
C TYR A 195 -16.02 -10.90 5.75
N HIS A 196 -14.72 -11.04 5.47
CA HIS A 196 -13.71 -10.12 5.97
C HIS A 196 -13.85 -8.71 5.40
N SER A 197 -14.22 -8.57 4.14
CA SER A 197 -14.53 -7.30 3.51
C SER A 197 -15.71 -6.62 4.20
N VAL A 198 -16.83 -7.33 4.40
CA VAL A 198 -18.01 -6.81 5.11
C VAL A 198 -17.66 -6.39 6.54
N ILE A 199 -16.96 -7.26 7.29
CA ILE A 199 -16.51 -6.97 8.65
C ILE A 199 -15.61 -5.73 8.70
N GLY A 200 -14.72 -5.59 7.72
CA GLY A 200 -13.84 -4.43 7.56
C GLY A 200 -14.65 -3.15 7.38
N THR A 201 -15.57 -3.14 6.43
CA THR A 201 -16.43 -1.99 6.13
C THR A 201 -17.29 -1.59 7.33
N VAL A 202 -17.94 -2.54 8.02
CA VAL A 202 -18.74 -2.27 9.22
C VAL A 202 -17.90 -1.63 10.33
N LYS A 203 -16.67 -2.11 10.53
CA LYS A 203 -15.73 -1.53 11.50
C LYS A 203 -15.27 -0.13 11.10
N LEU A 204 -15.07 0.13 9.81
CA LEU A 204 -14.71 1.47 9.30
C LEU A 204 -15.82 2.49 9.57
N HIS A 205 -17.09 2.09 9.52
CA HIS A 205 -18.23 2.91 9.93
C HIS A 205 -18.43 3.00 11.45
N GLY A 206 -17.52 2.45 12.26
CA GLY A 206 -17.60 2.50 13.73
C GLY A 206 -18.73 1.67 14.32
N SER A 207 -19.25 0.69 13.57
CA SER A 207 -20.49 -0.02 13.90
C SER A 207 -20.24 -1.41 14.49
N SER A 208 -21.22 -1.94 15.22
CA SER A 208 -21.17 -3.32 15.73
C SER A 208 -21.48 -4.33 14.63
N ILE A 209 -20.53 -5.23 14.37
CA ILE A 209 -20.70 -6.34 13.41
C ILE A 209 -21.90 -7.22 13.77
N TRP A 210 -22.09 -7.51 15.06
CA TRP A 210 -23.21 -8.31 15.53
C TRP A 210 -24.54 -7.64 15.23
N ASN A 211 -24.63 -6.32 15.42
CA ASN A 211 -25.83 -5.56 15.09
C ASN A 211 -26.09 -5.56 13.57
N PHE A 212 -25.05 -5.27 12.78
CA PHE A 212 -25.16 -5.24 11.32
C PHE A 212 -25.64 -6.60 10.77
N ILE A 213 -24.93 -7.69 11.10
CA ILE A 213 -25.26 -9.03 10.62
C ILE A 213 -26.65 -9.46 11.09
N GLY A 214 -26.97 -9.25 12.37
CA GLY A 214 -28.28 -9.58 12.92
C GLY A 214 -29.42 -8.85 12.21
N THR A 215 -29.27 -7.54 11.99
CA THR A 215 -30.27 -6.71 11.31
C THR A 215 -30.38 -7.07 9.83
N PHE A 216 -29.24 -7.27 9.14
CA PHE A 216 -29.20 -7.70 7.75
C PHE A 216 -29.98 -9.00 7.56
N PHE A 217 -29.64 -10.06 8.31
CA PHE A 217 -30.33 -11.35 8.16
C PHE A 217 -31.79 -11.29 8.60
N LYS A 218 -32.14 -10.54 9.65
CA LYS A 218 -33.54 -10.32 10.04
C LYS A 218 -34.34 -9.71 8.89
N ASN A 219 -33.79 -8.70 8.22
CA ASN A 219 -34.44 -8.08 7.06
C ASN A 219 -34.56 -9.07 5.89
N ILE A 220 -33.53 -9.87 5.59
CA ILE A 220 -33.58 -10.90 4.54
C ILE A 220 -34.67 -11.94 4.81
N PHE A 221 -34.74 -12.45 6.05
CA PHE A 221 -35.73 -13.45 6.46
C PHE A 221 -37.16 -12.89 6.48
N ASN A 222 -37.31 -11.59 6.73
CA ASN A 222 -38.58 -10.88 6.61
C ASN A 222 -38.94 -10.50 5.16
N GLY A 223 -38.17 -10.97 4.17
CA GLY A 223 -38.48 -10.76 2.75
C GLY A 223 -37.96 -9.44 2.16
N CYS A 224 -37.23 -8.62 2.92
CA CYS A 224 -36.62 -7.40 2.38
C CYS A 224 -35.56 -7.76 1.32
N ARG A 225 -35.60 -7.06 0.18
CA ARG A 225 -34.65 -7.21 -0.93
C ARG A 225 -34.06 -5.86 -1.36
N ASP A 226 -34.22 -4.84 -0.53
CA ASP A 226 -33.64 -3.52 -0.75
C ASP A 226 -32.16 -3.51 -0.32
N TYR A 227 -31.33 -4.18 -1.11
CA TYR A 227 -29.91 -4.33 -0.81
C TYR A 227 -29.17 -2.98 -0.74
N VAL A 228 -29.65 -1.96 -1.46
CA VAL A 228 -29.07 -0.62 -1.47
C VAL A 228 -29.19 0.05 -0.10
N ASN A 229 -30.27 -0.21 0.64
CA ASN A 229 -30.44 0.30 2.01
C ASN A 229 -30.00 -0.69 3.10
N MET A 230 -29.46 -1.84 2.71
CA MET A 230 -28.97 -2.89 3.62
C MET A 230 -27.44 -2.94 3.73
N VAL A 231 -26.75 -1.88 3.28
CA VAL A 231 -25.30 -1.73 3.39
C VAL A 231 -24.87 -1.22 4.78
N PRO A 232 -23.59 -1.43 5.17
CA PRO A 232 -23.09 -1.11 6.51
C PRO A 232 -23.36 0.30 7.05
N ASP A 233 -23.27 1.34 6.23
CA ASP A 233 -23.54 2.73 6.62
C ASP A 233 -25.03 2.99 6.87
N LYS A 234 -25.92 2.34 6.10
CA LYS A 234 -27.38 2.54 6.17
C LYS A 234 -28.02 1.79 7.32
N ILE A 235 -27.64 0.53 7.53
CA ILE A 235 -28.16 -0.29 8.64
C ILE A 235 -27.73 0.28 10.00
N THR A 236 -26.56 0.91 10.07
CA THR A 236 -26.05 1.47 11.33
C THR A 236 -26.80 2.76 11.73
N LEU A 237 -27.25 3.54 10.75
CA LEU A 237 -27.97 4.81 10.97
C LEU A 237 -29.49 4.63 11.06
N ALA A 238 -30.04 3.54 10.52
CA ALA A 238 -31.46 3.25 10.60
C ALA A 238 -31.77 2.42 11.86
N THR A 239 -32.34 3.05 12.90
CA THR A 239 -33.35 2.35 13.69
C THR A 239 -34.50 2.02 12.73
N SER A 240 -34.47 0.79 12.23
CA SER A 240 -35.31 0.27 11.15
C SER A 240 -36.74 0.84 11.15
N GLN A 241 -37.05 1.68 10.18
CA GLN A 241 -38.41 1.82 9.67
C GLN A 241 -38.50 0.93 8.43
N CYS A 242 -39.03 -0.28 8.63
CA CYS A 242 -39.71 -1.05 7.60
C CYS A 242 -41.21 -0.95 7.88
#